data_AF-A0A7C7IXG5-F1
#
_entry.id   AF-A0A7C7IXG5-F1
#
_cell.length_a   1.000
_cell.length_b   1.000
_cell.length_c   1.000
_cell.angle_alpha   90.00
_cell.angle_beta   90.00
_cell.angle_gamma   90.00
#
_symmetry.space_group_name_H-M   'P 1'
#
loop_
_entity.id
_entity.type
_entity.pdbx_description
1 polymer ?
#
loop_
_entity_poly.entity_id
_entity_poly.type
_entity_poly.pdbx_seq_one_letter_code
_entity_poly.pdbx_strand_id
1 'polypeptide(L)' 'YEDEPELTEGMRELDNLMILPHIGSASFETRDKMALLVADNILDALEGKTPRSLVPSYPK' A
#
# COMPACT_ATOMS: atom_id res chain seq x y z
N TYR A 1 -9.05 5.13 7.72
CA TYR A 1 -9.92 4.88 8.88
C TYR A 1 -9.11 4.09 9.90
N GLU A 2 -9.56 3.96 11.15
CA GLU A 2 -8.79 3.18 12.14
C GLU A 2 -8.95 1.68 11.91
N ASP A 3 -10.16 1.22 11.63
CA ASP A 3 -10.50 -0.20 11.39
C ASP A 3 -11.02 -0.43 9.97
N GLU A 4 -10.18 -0.21 8.94
CA GLU A 4 -10.61 -0.37 7.54
C GLU A 4 -11.18 -1.78 7.24
N PRO A 5 -12.32 -1.89 6.53
CA PRO A 5 -13.02 -0.83 5.79
C PRO A 5 -14.09 -0.07 6.59
N GLU A 6 -14.24 -0.33 7.89
CA GLU A 6 -15.26 0.28 8.73
C GLU A 6 -15.01 1.78 8.93
N LEU A 7 -16.09 2.53 9.01
CA LEU A 7 -16.05 3.95 9.35
C LEU A 7 -16.37 4.12 10.82
N THR A 8 -15.75 5.09 11.47
CA THR A 8 -16.14 5.49 12.82
C THR A 8 -17.61 5.95 12.80
N GLU A 9 -18.39 5.52 13.79
CA GLU A 9 -19.79 5.91 13.95
C GLU A 9 -19.96 7.43 13.91
N GLY A 10 -21.01 7.93 13.25
CA GLY A 10 -21.25 9.37 13.12
C GLY A 10 -20.52 10.05 11.96
N MET A 11 -19.53 9.40 11.32
CA MET A 11 -18.79 10.01 10.20
C MET A 11 -19.62 10.18 8.92
N ARG A 12 -20.59 9.29 8.66
CA ARG A 12 -21.41 9.35 7.44
C ARG A 12 -22.47 10.43 7.50
N GLU A 13 -22.79 10.88 8.71
CA GLU A 13 -23.83 11.86 9.03
C GLU A 13 -23.31 13.32 8.95
N LEU A 14 -22.01 13.52 8.78
CA LEU A 14 -21.38 14.84 8.73
C LEU A 14 -21.24 15.33 7.27
N ASP A 15 -22.04 16.33 6.91
CA ASP A 15 -22.06 16.92 5.55
C ASP A 15 -20.76 17.64 5.16
N ASN A 16 -19.88 17.93 6.11
CA ASN A 16 -18.63 18.66 5.89
C ASN A 16 -17.40 17.75 5.71
N LEU A 17 -17.60 16.45 5.51
CA LEU A 17 -16.53 15.47 5.30
C LEU A 17 -16.50 14.92 3.86
N MET A 18 -15.29 14.71 3.35
CA MET A 18 -15.04 13.94 2.14
C MET A 18 -14.29 12.66 2.49
N ILE A 19 -14.91 11.52 2.22
CA ILE A 19 -14.50 10.18 2.65
C ILE A 19 -14.07 9.39 1.41
N LEU A 20 -12.82 8.94 1.37
CA LEU A 20 -12.27 8.14 0.27
C LEU A 20 -11.90 6.72 0.77
N PRO A 21 -12.19 5.65 0.02
CA PRO A 21 -11.91 4.27 0.45
C PRO A 21 -10.49 3.84 0.08
N HIS A 22 -9.47 4.47 0.68
CA HIS A 22 -8.06 4.11 0.49
C HIS A 22 -7.62 4.03 -0.99
N ILE A 23 -8.04 5.02 -1.80
CA ILE A 23 -7.75 5.04 -3.25
C ILE A 23 -6.50 5.84 -3.63
N GLY A 24 -5.66 6.22 -2.66
CA GLY A 24 -4.52 7.13 -2.88
C GLY A 24 -3.52 6.64 -3.95
N SER A 25 -3.29 5.32 -4.04
CA SER A 25 -2.42 4.71 -5.06
C SER A 25 -3.19 4.02 -6.20
N ALA A 26 -4.52 4.13 -6.23
CA ALA A 26 -5.38 3.27 -7.04
C ALA A 26 -5.53 3.73 -8.51
N SER A 27 -4.47 4.25 -9.13
CA SER A 27 -4.39 4.40 -10.59
C SER A 27 -3.75 3.15 -11.21
N PHE A 28 -4.08 2.85 -12.46
CA PHE A 28 -3.48 1.72 -13.19
C PHE A 28 -1.95 1.85 -13.23
N GLU A 29 -1.44 3.01 -13.62
CA GLU A 29 -0.01 3.27 -13.79
C GLU A 29 0.77 3.11 -12.47
N THR A 30 0.16 3.52 -11.36
CA THR A 30 0.80 3.44 -10.03
C THR A 30 0.78 2.01 -9.53
N ARG A 31 -0.36 1.31 -9.61
CA ARG A 31 -0.48 -0.09 -9.18
C ARG A 31 0.39 -1.03 -10.01
N ASP A 32 0.51 -0.82 -11.32
CA ASP A 32 1.40 -1.62 -12.18
C ASP A 32 2.87 -1.46 -11.79
N LYS A 33 3.34 -0.23 -11.55
CA LYS A 33 4.71 0.02 -11.09
C LYS A 33 4.97 -0.61 -9.72
N MET A 34 4.02 -0.52 -8.80
CA MET A 34 4.13 -1.19 -7.49
C MET A 34 4.21 -2.71 -7.63
N ALA A 35 3.39 -3.31 -8.51
CA ALA A 35 3.40 -4.76 -8.75
C ALA A 35 4.73 -5.23 -9.36
N LEU A 36 5.26 -4.50 -10.34
CA LEU A 36 6.58 -4.78 -10.92
C LEU A 36 7.70 -4.67 -9.88
N LEU A 37 7.67 -3.64 -9.02
CA LEU A 37 8.64 -3.49 -7.94
C LEU A 37 8.61 -4.68 -6.96
N VAL A 38 7.42 -5.20 -6.64
CA VAL A 38 7.28 -6.40 -5.80
C VAL A 38 7.92 -7.61 -6.48
N ALA A 39 7.59 -7.87 -7.75
CA ALA A 39 8.14 -8.98 -8.51
C ALA A 39 9.67 -8.92 -8.59
N ASP A 40 10.21 -7.73 -8.87
CA ASP A 40 11.64 -7.46 -8.89
C ASP A 40 12.35 -7.77 -7.56
N ASN A 41 11.76 -7.35 -6.42
CA ASN A 41 12.32 -7.64 -5.10
C ASN A 41 12.31 -9.14 -4.78
N ILE A 42 11.29 -9.88 -5.23
CA ILE A 42 11.21 -11.34 -5.06
C ILE A 42 12.32 -12.03 -5.86
N LEU A 43 12.53 -11.62 -7.11
CA LEU A 43 13.61 -12.16 -7.95
C LEU A 43 14.97 -11.91 -7.31
N ASP A 44 15.24 -10.69 -6.85
CA ASP A 44 16.49 -10.35 -6.17
C ASP A 44 16.72 -11.25 -4.93
N ALA A 45 15.69 -11.48 -4.11
CA ALA A 45 15.79 -12.37 -2.95
C ALA A 45 16.10 -13.82 -3.33
N LEU A 46 15.43 -14.37 -4.35
CA LEU A 46 15.65 -15.74 -4.81
C LEU A 46 17.04 -15.95 -5.43
N GLU A 47 17.63 -14.89 -5.98
CA GLU A 47 18.99 -14.89 -6.52
C GLU A 47 20.06 -14.65 -5.43
N GLY A 48 19.67 -14.52 -4.16
CA GLY A 48 20.59 -14.23 -3.04
C GLY A 48 21.11 -12.79 -3.03
N LYS A 49 20.49 -11.88 -3.78
CA LYS A 49 20.77 -10.44 -3.77
C LYS A 49 19.97 -9.76 -2.65
N THR A 50 20.39 -8.56 -2.27
CA THR A 50 19.59 -7.72 -1.38
C THR A 50 18.42 -7.11 -2.17
N PRO A 51 17.15 -7.28 -1.72
CA PRO A 51 16.00 -6.66 -2.39
C PRO A 51 16.12 -5.13 -2.46
N ARG A 52 15.75 -4.54 -3.60
CA ARG A 52 15.88 -3.10 -3.92
C ARG A 52 15.22 -2.19 -2.90
N SER A 53 14.12 -2.64 -2.30
CA SER A 53 13.35 -1.89 -1.31
C SER A 53 13.18 -2.71 -0.02
N LEU A 54 14.28 -3.30 0.46
CA LEU A 54 14.32 -3.95 1.75
C LEU A 54 13.96 -2.96 2.87
N VAL A 55 13.02 -3.32 3.74
CA VAL A 55 12.63 -2.44 4.85
C VAL A 55 13.78 -2.29 5.84
N PRO A 56 14.08 -1.07 6.34
CA PRO A 56 15.27 -0.83 7.17
C PRO A 56 15.38 -1.70 8.43
N SER A 57 14.27 -2.18 8.97
CA SER A 57 14.20 -3.03 10.18
C SER A 57 14.23 -4.53 9.89
N TYR A 58 14.31 -4.96 8.62
CA TYR A 58 14.34 -6.38 8.29
C TYR A 58 15.69 -6.99 8.69
N PRO A 59 15.72 -8.07 9.49
CA PRO A 59 16.97 -8.76 9.80
C PRO A 59 17.52 -9.39 8.50
N LYS A 60 18.78 -9.07 8.18
CA LYS A 60 19.49 -9.70 7.06
C LYS A 60 19.78 -11.17 7.33
#